data_AF-A0A352VXW1-F1
#
_entry.id   AF-A0A352VXW1-F1
#
_cell.length_a   1.000
_cell.length_b   1.000
_cell.length_c   1.000
_cell.angle_alpha   90.00
_cell.angle_beta   90.00
_cell.angle_gamma   90.00
#
_symmetry.space_group_name_H-M   'P 1'
#
loop_
_entity.id
_entity.type
_entity.pdbx_description
1 polymer ?
#
loop_
_entity_poly.entity_id
_entity_poly.type
_entity_poly.pdbx_seq_one_letter_code
_entity_poly.pdbx_strand_id
1 'polypeptide(L)'
;MRSHYWTAVVHGASGISIFNYPKVLDNYSIEAMRIIPYVKKEIETAAPVFMPRPRIIGKIAVLYPYETLRAYMPENFSEWKKQHDFNDFMTWYAGALLTGIPVNIVRSDELSAEFLKQYPVLIIRGQKRVMPGTGEILEQYISAGGILVCSADSFFIDDESNREISFPGFFGAKRGKVIEKGEILSFEKKILPDLQAGISSAGKYGMRLIPEGAQIRCALPDGSPALVKNTCGRGAVYLLGAELETKNISLLLQTICAGAGIKADCLISPEQPGTLAYTE
;
A
#
# COMPACT_ATOMS: atom_id res chain seq x y z
N MET A 1 -17.97 -16.61 -8.83
CA MET A 1 -19.07 -15.73 -8.38
C MET A 1 -19.26 -15.72 -6.85
N ARG A 2 -19.38 -16.88 -6.18
CA ARG A 2 -19.47 -16.96 -4.69
C ARG A 2 -18.39 -16.15 -3.96
N SER A 3 -17.11 -16.33 -4.31
CA SER A 3 -15.99 -15.62 -3.67
C SER A 3 -16.04 -14.10 -3.88
N HIS A 4 -16.58 -13.63 -5.00
CA HIS A 4 -16.74 -12.20 -5.26
C HIS A 4 -17.72 -11.54 -4.28
N TYR A 5 -18.86 -12.18 -4.03
CA TYR A 5 -19.83 -11.69 -3.04
C TYR A 5 -19.25 -11.66 -1.62
N TRP A 6 -18.58 -12.75 -1.23
CA TRP A 6 -17.91 -12.82 0.07
C TRP A 6 -16.81 -11.77 0.20
N THR A 7 -16.03 -11.54 -0.85
CA THR A 7 -14.98 -10.50 -0.88
C THR A 7 -15.58 -9.12 -0.59
N ALA A 8 -16.67 -8.74 -1.27
CA ALA A 8 -17.32 -7.45 -1.03
C ALA A 8 -17.88 -7.35 0.41
N VAL A 9 -18.48 -8.42 0.93
CA VAL A 9 -19.01 -8.46 2.31
C VAL A 9 -17.91 -8.29 3.35
N VAL A 10 -16.81 -9.05 3.25
CA VAL A 10 -15.70 -8.97 4.23
C VAL A 10 -14.99 -7.62 4.17
N HIS A 11 -15.01 -6.94 3.01
CA HIS A 11 -14.53 -5.56 2.85
C HIS A 11 -15.56 -4.49 3.24
N GLY A 12 -16.70 -4.89 3.81
CA GLY A 12 -17.66 -3.98 4.44
C GLY A 12 -18.77 -3.43 3.53
N ALA A 13 -19.00 -4.04 2.37
CA ALA A 13 -20.16 -3.72 1.53
C ALA A 13 -21.48 -4.07 2.26
N SER A 14 -22.42 -3.13 2.31
CA SER A 14 -23.74 -3.34 2.95
C SER A 14 -24.79 -3.92 2.01
N GLY A 15 -24.48 -3.97 0.73
CA GLY A 15 -25.29 -4.56 -0.32
C GLY A 15 -24.45 -4.73 -1.57
N ILE A 16 -24.83 -5.69 -2.39
CA ILE A 16 -24.18 -5.97 -3.67
C ILE A 16 -25.29 -6.01 -4.71
N SER A 17 -25.20 -5.12 -5.69
CA SER A 17 -26.18 -5.03 -6.77
C SER A 17 -25.55 -5.56 -8.05
N ILE A 18 -26.31 -6.35 -8.79
CA ILE A 18 -25.94 -6.79 -10.14
C ILE A 18 -26.58 -5.81 -11.12
N PHE A 19 -25.75 -4.99 -11.77
CA PHE A 19 -26.22 -4.07 -12.80
C PHE A 19 -26.32 -4.78 -14.16
N ASN A 20 -27.46 -4.62 -14.84
CA ASN A 20 -27.70 -5.08 -16.21
C ASN A 20 -27.70 -6.62 -16.42
N TYR A 21 -28.70 -7.28 -15.82
CA TYR A 21 -28.88 -8.75 -15.81
C TYR A 21 -28.73 -9.44 -17.19
N PRO A 22 -29.22 -8.89 -18.32
CA PRO A 22 -29.01 -9.50 -19.65
C PRO A 22 -27.53 -9.53 -20.06
N LYS A 23 -26.75 -8.47 -19.83
CA LYS A 23 -25.31 -8.41 -20.15
C LYS A 23 -24.42 -9.18 -19.18
N VAL A 24 -24.95 -9.54 -18.01
CA VAL A 24 -24.26 -10.42 -17.06
C VAL A 24 -24.16 -11.83 -17.65
N LEU A 25 -25.11 -12.24 -18.48
CA LEU A 25 -25.05 -13.51 -19.22
C LEU A 25 -23.94 -13.54 -20.27
N ASP A 26 -23.45 -12.38 -20.72
CA ASP A 26 -22.27 -12.30 -21.61
C ASP A 26 -20.98 -12.71 -20.89
N ASN A 27 -20.93 -12.56 -19.55
CA ASN A 27 -19.74 -12.79 -18.74
C ASN A 27 -19.88 -13.96 -17.74
N TYR A 28 -21.10 -14.45 -17.51
CA TYR A 28 -21.38 -15.53 -16.56
C TYR A 28 -22.45 -16.48 -17.10
N SER A 29 -22.23 -17.79 -16.94
CA SER A 29 -23.22 -18.78 -17.33
C SER A 29 -24.46 -18.76 -16.42
N ILE A 30 -25.58 -19.28 -16.91
CA ILE A 30 -26.80 -19.46 -16.12
C ILE A 30 -26.52 -20.31 -14.88
N GLU A 31 -25.66 -21.32 -15.00
CA GLU A 31 -25.21 -22.18 -13.89
C GLU A 31 -24.49 -21.35 -12.82
N ALA A 32 -23.62 -20.41 -13.23
CA ALA A 32 -22.94 -19.52 -12.29
C ALA A 32 -23.94 -18.61 -11.55
N MET A 33 -25.02 -18.18 -12.20
CA MET A 33 -26.05 -17.33 -11.59
C MET A 33 -26.94 -18.08 -10.59
N ARG A 34 -27.12 -19.40 -10.75
CA ARG A 34 -27.88 -20.23 -9.78
C ARG A 34 -27.28 -20.24 -8.38
N ILE A 35 -26.02 -19.82 -8.20
CA ILE A 35 -25.37 -19.74 -6.89
C ILE A 35 -25.90 -18.58 -6.03
N ILE A 36 -26.53 -17.55 -6.64
CA ILE A 36 -26.88 -16.31 -5.94
C ILE A 36 -27.80 -16.54 -4.72
N PRO A 37 -28.91 -17.31 -4.81
CA PRO A 37 -29.75 -17.57 -3.66
C PRO A 37 -29.03 -18.30 -2.53
N TYR A 38 -28.11 -19.22 -2.86
CA TYR A 38 -27.31 -19.95 -1.87
C TYR A 38 -26.36 -19.00 -1.14
N VAL A 39 -25.62 -18.17 -1.89
CA VAL A 39 -24.68 -17.20 -1.31
C VAL A 39 -25.40 -16.16 -0.46
N LYS A 40 -26.59 -15.71 -0.88
CA LYS A 40 -27.44 -14.84 -0.06
C LYS A 40 -27.74 -15.49 1.29
N LYS A 41 -28.22 -16.74 1.29
CA LYS A 41 -28.55 -17.47 2.53
C LYS A 41 -27.33 -17.64 3.42
N GLU A 42 -26.17 -17.96 2.84
CA GLU A 42 -24.90 -18.06 3.59
C GLU A 42 -24.53 -16.73 4.27
N ILE A 43 -24.57 -15.62 3.52
CA ILE A 43 -24.27 -14.27 4.03
C ILE A 43 -25.25 -13.89 5.15
N GLU A 44 -26.56 -14.12 4.96
CA GLU A 44 -27.57 -13.82 5.98
C GLU A 44 -27.38 -14.61 7.27
N THR A 45 -26.92 -15.86 7.17
CA THR A 45 -26.65 -16.70 8.33
C THR A 45 -25.48 -16.15 9.15
N ALA A 46 -24.46 -15.61 8.51
CA ALA A 46 -23.29 -15.04 9.16
C ALA A 46 -23.40 -13.54 9.46
N ALA A 47 -24.45 -12.87 8.96
CA ALA A 47 -24.66 -11.42 9.10
C ALA A 47 -24.55 -10.90 10.53
N PRO A 48 -25.07 -11.58 11.58
CA PRO A 48 -24.90 -11.11 12.96
C PRO A 48 -23.44 -10.93 13.40
N VAL A 49 -22.50 -11.63 12.76
CA VAL A 49 -21.07 -11.59 13.10
C VAL A 49 -20.36 -10.42 12.41
N PHE A 50 -20.61 -10.19 11.11
CA PHE A 50 -19.82 -9.24 10.31
C PHE A 50 -20.55 -7.94 9.93
N MET A 51 -21.88 -7.84 10.14
CA MET A 51 -22.63 -6.62 9.80
C MET A 51 -22.48 -5.44 10.77
N PRO A 52 -22.23 -5.62 12.09
CA PRO A 52 -21.96 -4.51 13.01
C PRO A 52 -20.82 -3.61 12.52
N ARG A 53 -20.95 -2.29 12.76
CA ARG A 53 -19.97 -1.27 12.32
C ARG A 53 -19.08 -0.84 13.51
N PRO A 54 -17.82 -0.45 13.28
CA PRO A 54 -17.06 -0.57 12.03
C PRO A 54 -16.74 -2.05 11.71
N ARG A 55 -16.75 -2.42 10.42
CA ARG A 55 -16.56 -3.82 10.00
C ARG A 55 -15.10 -4.23 9.89
N ILE A 56 -14.25 -3.27 9.51
CA ILE A 56 -12.81 -3.42 9.46
C ILE A 56 -12.22 -2.30 10.31
N ILE A 57 -11.35 -2.66 11.25
CA ILE A 57 -10.52 -1.72 11.99
C ILE A 57 -9.11 -1.87 11.39
N GLY A 58 -8.77 -0.99 10.45
CA GLY A 58 -7.50 -1.03 9.75
C GLY A 58 -6.33 -0.83 10.72
N LYS A 59 -5.27 -1.62 10.56
CA LYS A 59 -3.97 -1.44 11.25
C LYS A 59 -2.93 -0.81 10.33
N ILE A 60 -3.08 -1.02 9.02
CA ILE A 60 -2.28 -0.37 7.98
C ILE A 60 -3.20 0.62 7.27
N ALA A 61 -2.84 1.91 7.27
CA ALA A 61 -3.43 2.89 6.38
C ALA A 61 -2.58 3.02 5.11
N VAL A 62 -3.23 3.14 3.95
CA VAL A 62 -2.59 3.48 2.68
C VAL A 62 -3.20 4.79 2.19
N LEU A 63 -2.37 5.82 2.04
CA LEU A 63 -2.81 7.11 1.51
C LEU A 63 -3.12 6.97 0.01
N TYR A 64 -4.37 7.23 -0.37
CA TYR A 64 -4.75 7.31 -1.78
C TYR A 64 -4.16 8.58 -2.40
N PRO A 65 -3.34 8.49 -3.46
CA PRO A 65 -2.58 9.64 -3.96
C PRO A 65 -3.43 10.54 -4.87
N TYR A 66 -4.58 11.01 -4.37
CA TYR A 66 -5.59 11.72 -5.14
C TYR A 66 -5.04 12.99 -5.80
N GLU A 67 -4.26 13.78 -5.07
CA GLU A 67 -3.65 15.03 -5.53
C GLU A 67 -2.69 14.79 -6.71
N THR A 68 -1.96 13.67 -6.65
CA THR A 68 -1.06 13.28 -7.74
C THR A 68 -1.85 12.79 -8.96
N LEU A 69 -2.86 11.94 -8.74
CA LEU A 69 -3.66 11.36 -9.83
C LEU A 69 -4.53 12.38 -10.53
N ARG A 70 -5.13 13.33 -9.80
CA ARG A 70 -6.02 14.37 -10.36
C ARG A 70 -5.25 15.41 -11.18
N ALA A 71 -3.96 15.60 -10.91
CA ALA A 71 -3.13 16.56 -11.64
C ALA A 71 -2.86 16.11 -13.08
N TYR A 72 -3.03 14.83 -13.38
CA TYR A 72 -2.98 14.29 -14.72
C TYR A 72 -4.40 13.99 -15.21
N MET A 73 -4.88 14.76 -16.19
CA MET A 73 -6.16 14.52 -16.86
C MET A 73 -5.91 13.70 -18.15
N PRO A 74 -6.17 12.38 -18.16
CA PRO A 74 -6.04 11.59 -19.38
C PRO A 74 -7.12 11.96 -20.38
N GLU A 75 -6.83 11.90 -21.68
CA GLU A 75 -7.82 12.24 -22.71
C GLU A 75 -8.93 11.18 -22.83
N ASN A 76 -8.64 9.93 -22.44
CA ASN A 76 -9.56 8.82 -22.50
C ASN A 76 -9.27 7.73 -21.45
N PHE A 77 -10.20 6.76 -21.33
CA PHE A 77 -10.08 5.67 -20.36
C PHE A 77 -8.90 4.71 -20.62
N SER A 78 -8.46 4.56 -21.87
CA SER A 78 -7.30 3.72 -22.20
C SER A 78 -6.00 4.34 -21.68
N GLU A 79 -5.88 5.67 -21.80
CA GLU A 79 -4.77 6.43 -21.20
C GLU A 79 -4.85 6.46 -19.68
N TRP A 80 -6.05 6.57 -19.11
CA TRP A 80 -6.25 6.46 -17.67
C TRP A 80 -5.71 5.12 -17.13
N LYS A 81 -5.94 3.99 -17.82
CA LYS A 81 -5.38 2.69 -17.41
C LYS A 81 -3.86 2.61 -17.49
N LYS A 82 -3.24 3.40 -18.36
CA LYS A 82 -1.79 3.49 -18.49
C LYS A 82 -1.18 4.43 -17.44
N GLN A 83 -1.99 5.05 -16.57
CA GLN A 83 -1.47 5.89 -15.51
C GLN A 83 -0.52 5.11 -14.60
N HIS A 84 0.74 5.51 -14.66
CA HIS A 84 1.79 4.78 -13.98
C HIS A 84 1.62 4.85 -12.45
N ASP A 85 1.32 6.04 -11.94
CA ASP A 85 1.19 6.25 -10.50
C ASP A 85 0.01 5.45 -9.89
N PHE A 86 -1.08 5.22 -10.64
CA PHE A 86 -2.18 4.38 -10.18
C PHE A 86 -1.80 2.90 -10.12
N ASN A 87 -1.12 2.37 -11.14
CA ASN A 87 -0.69 0.98 -11.17
C ASN A 87 0.36 0.68 -10.07
N ASP A 88 1.26 1.63 -9.81
CA ASP A 88 2.25 1.52 -8.75
C ASP A 88 1.59 1.58 -7.36
N PHE A 89 0.59 2.48 -7.18
CA PHE A 89 -0.24 2.48 -5.99
C PHE A 89 -0.95 1.14 -5.77
N MET A 90 -1.54 0.55 -6.81
CA MET A 90 -2.22 -0.74 -6.73
C MET A 90 -1.26 -1.88 -6.36
N THR A 91 -0.01 -1.81 -6.83
CA THR A 91 1.06 -2.76 -6.46
C THR A 91 1.35 -2.71 -4.95
N TRP A 92 1.43 -1.51 -4.39
CA TRP A 92 1.64 -1.31 -2.94
C TRP A 92 0.42 -1.69 -2.10
N TYR A 93 -0.77 -1.32 -2.56
CA TYR A 93 -2.02 -1.73 -1.91
C TYR A 93 -2.17 -3.25 -1.88
N ALA A 94 -1.91 -3.93 -3.00
CA ALA A 94 -1.93 -5.39 -3.07
C ALA A 94 -0.87 -6.00 -2.14
N GLY A 95 0.33 -5.42 -2.09
CA GLY A 95 1.38 -5.83 -1.14
C GLY A 95 0.92 -5.73 0.32
N ALA A 96 0.24 -4.65 0.68
CA ALA A 96 -0.35 -4.47 2.01
C ALA A 96 -1.46 -5.49 2.30
N LEU A 97 -2.36 -5.74 1.34
CA LEU A 97 -3.43 -6.76 1.48
C LEU A 97 -2.86 -8.16 1.71
N LEU A 98 -1.81 -8.54 0.98
CA LEU A 98 -1.18 -9.86 1.09
C LEU A 98 -0.44 -10.08 2.40
N THR A 99 -0.29 -9.06 3.26
CA THR A 99 0.22 -9.25 4.62
C THR A 99 -0.79 -9.99 5.52
N GLY A 100 -2.08 -9.97 5.15
CA GLY A 100 -3.18 -10.46 6.00
C GLY A 100 -3.53 -9.53 7.17
N ILE A 101 -2.85 -8.40 7.32
CA ILE A 101 -3.15 -7.37 8.32
C ILE A 101 -4.27 -6.46 7.75
N PRO A 102 -5.29 -6.09 8.54
CA PRO A 102 -6.36 -5.19 8.08
C PRO A 102 -5.82 -3.87 7.49
N VAL A 103 -6.22 -3.58 6.26
CA VAL A 103 -5.81 -2.38 5.51
C VAL A 103 -6.98 -1.44 5.32
N ASN A 104 -6.78 -0.15 5.57
CA ASN A 104 -7.70 0.94 5.22
C ASN A 104 -7.06 1.86 4.18
N ILE A 105 -7.88 2.34 3.25
CA ILE A 105 -7.50 3.46 2.38
C ILE A 105 -7.92 4.75 3.06
N VAL A 106 -7.02 5.74 3.10
CA VAL A 106 -7.27 7.06 3.68
C VAL A 106 -7.02 8.15 2.65
N ARG A 107 -7.65 9.31 2.84
CA ARG A 107 -7.50 10.48 1.97
C ARG A 107 -6.69 11.57 2.66
N SER A 108 -6.08 12.44 1.85
CA SER A 108 -5.28 13.58 2.33
C SER A 108 -6.10 14.53 3.21
N ASP A 109 -7.39 14.74 2.92
CA ASP A 109 -8.29 15.63 3.68
C ASP A 109 -8.77 15.05 5.02
N GLU A 110 -8.53 13.76 5.26
CA GLU A 110 -8.78 13.11 6.55
C GLU A 110 -7.55 13.16 7.47
N LEU A 111 -6.37 13.50 6.92
CA LEU A 111 -5.12 13.43 7.65
C LEU A 111 -5.08 14.47 8.77
N SER A 112 -4.97 13.97 9.99
CA SER A 112 -4.57 14.72 11.16
C SER A 112 -3.80 13.78 12.09
N ALA A 113 -2.96 14.35 12.97
CA ALA A 113 -2.26 13.54 13.95
C ALA A 113 -3.23 12.74 14.84
N GLU A 114 -4.41 13.31 15.14
CA GLU A 114 -5.45 12.61 15.91
C GLU A 114 -6.07 11.46 15.12
N PHE A 115 -6.48 11.69 13.87
CA PHE A 115 -7.05 10.65 13.01
C PHE A 115 -6.05 9.50 12.80
N LEU A 116 -4.77 9.80 12.65
CA LEU A 116 -3.73 8.81 12.43
C LEU A 116 -3.41 7.96 13.66
N LYS A 117 -3.81 8.34 14.88
CA LYS A 117 -3.58 7.52 16.09
C LYS A 117 -4.17 6.11 16.01
N GLN A 118 -5.22 5.93 15.23
CA GLN A 118 -5.87 4.63 15.05
C GLN A 118 -5.02 3.67 14.18
N TYR A 119 -4.05 4.19 13.43
CA TYR A 119 -3.23 3.41 12.50
C TYR A 119 -1.78 3.33 12.99
N PRO A 120 -1.29 2.16 13.41
CA PRO A 120 0.11 2.03 13.77
C PRO A 120 1.07 2.13 12.57
N VAL A 121 0.60 1.86 11.34
CA VAL A 121 1.38 1.99 10.10
C VAL A 121 0.62 2.84 9.08
N LEU A 122 1.31 3.78 8.46
CA LEU A 122 0.86 4.55 7.31
C LEU A 122 1.79 4.30 6.13
N ILE A 123 1.21 4.03 4.97
CA ILE A 123 1.89 3.83 3.71
C ILE A 123 1.61 5.02 2.79
N ILE A 124 2.67 5.61 2.23
CA ILE A 124 2.59 6.64 1.20
C ILE A 124 3.40 6.20 -0.02
N ARG A 125 2.71 5.92 -1.13
CA ARG A 125 3.35 5.58 -2.40
C ARG A 125 3.02 6.63 -3.45
N GLY A 126 4.06 7.19 -4.07
CA GLY A 126 3.94 8.01 -5.28
C GLY A 126 3.15 9.29 -5.08
N GLN A 127 3.04 9.78 -3.84
CA GLN A 127 2.31 11.00 -3.53
C GLN A 127 3.19 12.21 -3.84
N LYS A 128 3.37 12.50 -5.13
CA LYS A 128 4.22 13.58 -5.63
C LYS A 128 3.67 14.94 -5.22
N ARG A 129 2.35 15.10 -5.23
CA ARG A 129 1.64 16.29 -4.77
C ARG A 129 1.08 16.04 -3.39
N VAL A 130 1.29 16.98 -2.47
CA VAL A 130 0.80 16.88 -1.08
C VAL A 130 0.06 18.15 -0.67
N MET A 131 -0.95 17.99 0.18
CA MET A 131 -1.65 19.12 0.78
C MET A 131 -0.71 19.91 1.71
N PRO A 132 -0.87 21.23 1.85
CA PRO A 132 -0.13 22.02 2.82
C PRO A 132 -0.26 21.45 4.23
N GLY A 133 0.81 21.50 5.03
CA GLY A 133 0.79 20.97 6.40
C GLY A 133 0.95 19.46 6.54
N THR A 134 0.98 18.70 5.42
CA THR A 134 1.11 17.24 5.46
C THR A 134 2.41 16.80 6.14
N GLY A 135 3.51 17.53 5.92
CA GLY A 135 4.80 17.20 6.54
C GLY A 135 4.74 17.27 8.08
N GLU A 136 4.16 18.34 8.61
CA GLU A 136 4.01 18.59 10.04
C GLU A 136 3.08 17.56 10.69
N ILE A 137 1.97 17.21 10.02
CA ILE A 137 1.06 16.15 10.48
C ILE A 137 1.79 14.82 10.59
N LEU A 138 2.59 14.46 9.58
CA LEU A 138 3.35 13.22 9.58
C LEU A 138 4.43 13.20 10.63
N GLU A 139 5.16 14.31 10.81
CA GLU A 139 6.18 14.42 11.86
C GLU A 139 5.59 14.22 13.26
N GLN A 140 4.41 14.80 13.53
CA GLN A 140 3.67 14.58 14.77
C GLN A 140 3.24 13.13 14.93
N TYR A 141 2.67 12.52 13.88
CA TYR A 141 2.27 11.12 13.87
C TYR A 141 3.45 10.17 14.17
N ILE A 142 4.59 10.37 13.50
CA ILE A 142 5.80 9.56 13.70
C ILE A 142 6.33 9.78 15.12
N SER A 143 6.47 11.04 15.55
CA SER A 143 6.95 11.37 16.90
C SER A 143 6.10 10.71 18.00
N ALA A 144 4.79 10.59 17.77
CA ALA A 144 3.85 9.94 18.66
C ALA A 144 3.93 8.41 18.66
N GLY A 145 4.73 7.76 17.81
CA GLY A 145 4.88 6.30 17.76
C GLY A 145 4.41 5.67 16.45
N GLY A 146 3.91 6.47 15.52
CA GLY A 146 3.51 6.00 14.20
C GLY A 146 4.68 5.49 13.36
N ILE A 147 4.41 4.51 12.51
CA ILE A 147 5.35 4.04 11.50
C ILE A 147 4.91 4.57 10.14
N LEU A 148 5.81 5.25 9.45
CA LEU A 148 5.62 5.69 8.07
C LEU A 148 6.45 4.81 7.13
N VAL A 149 5.84 4.22 6.11
CA VAL A 149 6.51 3.56 4.99
C VAL A 149 6.24 4.40 3.74
N CYS A 150 7.28 5.00 3.17
CA CYS A 150 7.15 5.98 2.10
C CYS A 150 8.05 5.64 0.91
N SER A 151 7.58 5.85 -0.31
CA SER A 151 8.43 5.81 -1.50
C SER A 151 9.20 7.14 -1.68
N ALA A 152 10.43 7.05 -2.19
CA ALA A 152 11.30 8.19 -2.40
C ALA A 152 10.80 9.19 -3.45
N ASP A 153 9.89 8.76 -4.32
CA ASP A 153 9.27 9.59 -5.35
C ASP A 153 7.96 10.30 -4.89
N SER A 154 7.70 10.36 -3.57
CA SER A 154 6.64 11.17 -2.97
C SER A 154 7.18 12.51 -2.46
N PHE A 155 6.35 13.55 -2.24
CA PHE A 155 6.70 14.88 -1.68
C PHE A 155 7.52 15.81 -2.59
N PHE A 156 7.07 16.06 -3.82
CA PHE A 156 7.73 17.01 -4.74
C PHE A 156 7.08 18.38 -4.78
N ILE A 157 5.75 18.43 -4.75
CA ILE A 157 4.98 19.63 -5.07
C ILE A 157 3.93 19.87 -4.00
N ASP A 158 3.80 21.12 -3.56
CA ASP A 158 2.67 21.59 -2.79
C ASP A 158 1.45 21.73 -3.70
N ASP A 159 0.37 21.04 -3.36
CA ASP A 159 -0.76 20.86 -4.25
C ASP A 159 -1.58 22.13 -4.48
N GLU A 160 -1.62 23.04 -3.49
CA GLU A 160 -2.33 24.32 -3.60
C GLU A 160 -1.52 25.37 -4.35
N SER A 161 -0.25 25.54 -4.00
CA SER A 161 0.60 26.59 -4.57
C SER A 161 1.32 26.17 -5.86
N ASN A 162 1.32 24.87 -6.19
CA ASN A 162 2.08 24.28 -7.31
C ASN A 162 3.59 24.53 -7.24
N ARG A 163 4.13 24.83 -6.07
CA ARG A 163 5.56 25.06 -5.86
C ARG A 163 6.26 23.78 -5.43
N GLU A 164 7.54 23.68 -5.77
CA GLU A 164 8.39 22.63 -5.21
C GLU A 164 8.49 22.76 -3.70
N ILE A 165 8.47 21.63 -3.00
CA ILE A 165 8.65 21.57 -1.55
C ILE A 165 9.98 20.94 -1.17
N SER A 166 10.48 21.36 -0.01
CA SER A 166 11.64 20.71 0.60
C SER A 166 11.27 19.30 1.02
N PHE A 167 12.17 18.34 0.78
CA PHE A 167 11.97 16.97 1.24
C PHE A 167 12.03 16.93 2.78
N PRO A 168 11.00 16.42 3.47
CA PRO A 168 10.94 16.48 4.93
C PRO A 168 12.14 15.84 5.64
N GLY A 169 12.69 16.55 6.63
CA GLY A 169 13.89 16.10 7.35
C GLY A 169 13.70 14.81 8.14
N PHE A 170 12.46 14.47 8.55
CA PHE A 170 12.16 13.23 9.26
C PHE A 170 12.47 11.97 8.44
N PHE A 171 12.65 12.07 7.12
CA PHE A 171 13.10 10.96 6.30
C PHE A 171 14.56 10.54 6.60
N GLY A 172 15.38 11.44 7.16
CA GLY A 172 16.79 11.19 7.48
C GLY A 172 17.64 10.82 6.27
N ALA A 173 17.20 11.18 5.06
CA ALA A 173 17.88 10.94 3.79
C ALA A 173 17.41 11.91 2.72
N LYS A 174 18.28 12.17 1.74
CA LYS A 174 17.97 12.90 0.50
C LYS A 174 17.74 11.95 -0.66
N ARG A 175 17.01 12.44 -1.66
CA ARG A 175 16.86 11.78 -2.95
C ARG A 175 18.11 11.97 -3.80
N GLY A 176 18.55 10.90 -4.46
CA GLY A 176 19.63 10.89 -5.43
C GLY A 176 19.13 10.66 -6.85
N LYS A 177 20.02 10.13 -7.69
CA LYS A 177 19.72 9.80 -9.09
C LYS A 177 18.73 8.63 -9.21
N VAL A 178 18.06 8.54 -10.34
CA VAL A 178 17.21 7.39 -10.69
C VAL A 178 18.03 6.09 -10.71
N ILE A 179 17.40 4.98 -10.34
CA ILE A 179 17.97 3.64 -10.49
C ILE A 179 17.65 3.16 -11.91
N GLU A 180 18.70 2.94 -12.71
CA GLU A 180 18.59 2.68 -14.14
C GLU A 180 18.22 1.23 -14.49
N LYS A 181 18.48 0.29 -13.57
CA LYS A 181 18.31 -1.16 -13.82
C LYS A 181 17.90 -1.88 -12.54
N GLY A 182 17.11 -2.95 -12.70
CA GLY A 182 16.69 -3.81 -11.59
C GLY A 182 17.86 -4.64 -11.09
N GLU A 183 18.06 -4.64 -9.78
CA GLU A 183 19.15 -5.34 -9.11
C GLU A 183 18.62 -6.16 -7.94
N ILE A 184 19.33 -7.23 -7.57
CA ILE A 184 19.04 -7.99 -6.36
C ILE A 184 19.44 -7.14 -5.15
N LEU A 185 18.51 -6.98 -4.21
CA LEU A 185 18.72 -6.15 -3.04
C LEU A 185 19.22 -6.99 -1.85
N SER A 186 20.05 -6.36 -1.01
CA SER A 186 20.54 -6.94 0.23
C SER A 186 19.82 -6.35 1.43
N PHE A 187 19.05 -7.16 2.18
CA PHE A 187 18.31 -6.73 3.37
C PHE A 187 19.08 -7.08 4.64
N GLU A 188 19.34 -6.11 5.52
CA GLU A 188 20.14 -6.27 6.74
C GLU A 188 21.48 -7.00 6.51
N LYS A 189 22.12 -6.71 5.38
CA LYS A 189 23.37 -7.35 4.92
C LYS A 189 23.24 -8.85 4.57
N LYS A 190 22.02 -9.39 4.50
CA LYS A 190 21.73 -10.68 3.88
C LYS A 190 21.21 -10.45 2.47
N ILE A 191 21.83 -11.07 1.48
CA ILE A 191 21.28 -11.11 0.12
C ILE A 191 20.04 -11.99 0.18
N LEU A 192 18.86 -11.40 -0.06
CA LEU A 192 17.62 -12.16 -0.19
C LEU A 192 17.39 -12.35 -1.70
N PRO A 193 17.53 -13.58 -2.24
CA PRO A 193 17.41 -13.81 -3.68
C PRO A 193 16.03 -13.39 -4.23
N ASP A 194 15.00 -13.41 -3.38
CA ASP A 194 13.64 -13.02 -3.76
C ASP A 194 13.39 -11.52 -3.67
N LEU A 195 14.21 -10.75 -2.94
CA LEU A 195 14.05 -9.31 -2.79
C LEU A 195 14.75 -8.56 -3.95
N GLN A 196 14.16 -8.67 -5.13
CA GLN A 196 14.58 -7.94 -6.32
C GLN A 196 13.91 -6.56 -6.38
N ALA A 197 14.65 -5.56 -6.88
CA ALA A 197 14.05 -4.30 -7.29
C ALA A 197 13.02 -4.53 -8.40
N GLY A 198 11.78 -4.12 -8.15
CA GLY A 198 10.73 -4.06 -9.15
C GLY A 198 10.95 -2.91 -10.12
N ILE A 199 10.14 -2.88 -11.15
CA ILE A 199 10.07 -1.75 -12.09
C ILE A 199 8.72 -1.07 -11.90
N SER A 200 8.74 0.24 -11.69
CA SER A 200 7.51 1.04 -11.74
C SER A 200 6.92 0.92 -13.14
N SER A 201 5.63 1.11 -13.23
CA SER A 201 4.93 1.14 -14.52
C SER A 201 5.45 2.26 -15.44
N ALA A 202 6.08 3.31 -14.90
CA ALA A 202 6.80 4.34 -15.65
C ALA A 202 8.19 3.90 -16.15
N GLY A 203 8.56 2.63 -15.97
CA GLY A 203 9.84 2.07 -16.41
C GLY A 203 11.03 2.41 -15.51
N LYS A 204 10.81 2.92 -14.30
CA LYS A 204 11.88 3.30 -13.35
C LYS A 204 12.03 2.25 -12.24
N TYR A 205 13.26 1.92 -11.88
CA TYR A 205 13.54 1.01 -10.75
C TYR A 205 13.61 1.71 -9.39
N GLY A 206 13.34 3.01 -9.36
CA GLY A 206 13.31 3.83 -8.16
C GLY A 206 14.31 4.98 -8.20
N MET A 207 14.67 5.50 -7.03
CA MET A 207 15.63 6.58 -6.81
C MET A 207 16.63 6.17 -5.74
N ARG A 208 17.91 6.47 -5.98
CA ARG A 208 18.97 6.30 -4.97
C ARG A 208 18.67 7.18 -3.75
N LEU A 209 19.10 6.70 -2.59
CA LEU A 209 19.00 7.45 -1.34
C LEU A 209 20.39 7.90 -0.88
N ILE A 210 20.45 9.09 -0.29
CA ILE A 210 21.67 9.66 0.30
C ILE A 210 21.36 9.86 1.79
N PRO A 211 21.76 8.93 2.68
CA PRO A 211 21.41 8.99 4.10
C PRO A 211 22.02 10.22 4.77
N GLU A 212 21.23 10.88 5.60
CA GLU A 212 21.61 12.00 6.46
C GLU A 212 21.37 11.63 7.93
N GLY A 213 21.88 10.45 8.33
CA GLY A 213 21.70 9.89 9.67
C GLY A 213 20.74 8.71 9.75
N ALA A 214 19.95 8.43 8.70
CA ALA A 214 19.14 7.22 8.64
C ALA A 214 20.00 5.94 8.53
N GLN A 215 19.52 4.87 9.15
CA GLN A 215 20.15 3.56 9.12
C GLN A 215 19.82 2.85 7.80
N ILE A 216 20.83 2.36 7.08
CA ILE A 216 20.64 1.56 5.88
C ILE A 216 20.08 0.19 6.28
N ARG A 217 18.89 -0.15 5.77
CA ARG A 217 18.24 -1.45 6.01
C ARG A 217 18.28 -2.35 4.79
N CYS A 218 18.26 -1.76 3.59
CA CYS A 218 18.45 -2.49 2.35
C CYS A 218 19.42 -1.73 1.45
N ALA A 219 20.32 -2.43 0.76
CA ALA A 219 21.29 -1.84 -0.16
C ALA A 219 21.31 -2.56 -1.52
N LEU A 220 21.63 -1.80 -2.57
CA LEU A 220 21.96 -2.27 -3.91
C LEU A 220 23.32 -3.00 -3.91
N PRO A 221 23.67 -3.76 -4.97
CA PRO A 221 24.96 -4.47 -5.05
C PRO A 221 26.18 -3.56 -4.94
N ASP A 222 26.07 -2.30 -5.35
CA ASP A 222 27.14 -1.28 -5.22
C ASP A 222 27.26 -0.68 -3.81
N GLY A 223 26.46 -1.17 -2.86
CA GLY A 223 26.42 -0.69 -1.47
C GLY A 223 25.57 0.56 -1.26
N SER A 224 25.01 1.16 -2.32
CA SER A 224 24.14 2.32 -2.16
C SER A 224 22.77 1.93 -1.56
N PRO A 225 22.13 2.80 -0.77
CA PRO A 225 20.92 2.42 -0.03
C PRO A 225 19.68 2.34 -0.92
N ALA A 226 18.92 1.26 -0.78
CA ALA A 226 17.61 1.02 -1.39
C ALA A 226 16.46 1.20 -0.39
N LEU A 227 16.71 1.00 0.91
CA LEU A 227 15.77 1.26 2.01
C LEU A 227 16.56 1.81 3.19
N VAL A 228 16.10 2.92 3.73
CA VAL A 228 16.65 3.49 4.97
C VAL A 228 15.57 3.57 6.04
N LYS A 229 15.99 3.49 7.30
CA LYS A 229 15.14 3.70 8.47
C LYS A 229 15.65 4.90 9.26
N ASN A 230 14.80 5.90 9.45
CA ASN A 230 15.04 6.95 10.43
C ASN A 230 14.13 6.77 11.66
N THR A 231 14.58 7.22 12.83
CA THR A 231 13.78 7.21 14.06
C THR A 231 13.50 8.66 14.45
N CYS A 232 12.23 8.98 14.73
CA CYS A 232 11.81 10.32 15.13
C CYS A 232 10.82 10.16 16.30
N GLY A 233 11.17 10.72 17.46
CA GLY A 233 10.44 10.47 18.70
C GLY A 233 10.32 8.99 19.02
N ARG A 234 9.10 8.49 19.17
CA ARG A 234 8.81 7.07 19.48
C ARG A 234 8.57 6.19 18.24
N GLY A 235 8.42 6.80 17.07
CA GLY A 235 8.09 6.10 15.83
C GLY A 235 9.27 5.99 14.88
N ALA A 236 8.99 5.58 13.65
CA ALA A 236 10.01 5.36 12.64
C ALA A 236 9.50 5.66 11.23
N VAL A 237 10.44 6.01 10.36
CA VAL A 237 10.21 6.22 8.93
C VAL A 237 11.06 5.25 8.15
N TYR A 238 10.42 4.48 7.29
CA TYR A 238 11.04 3.59 6.31
C TYR A 238 10.89 4.25 4.94
N LEU A 239 12.00 4.80 4.43
CA LEU A 239 12.02 5.42 3.11
C LEU A 239 12.59 4.44 2.10
N LEU A 240 11.75 4.05 1.14
CA LEU A 240 12.09 3.10 0.08
C LEU A 240 12.51 3.85 -1.18
N GLY A 241 13.76 3.65 -1.58
CA GLY A 241 14.35 4.19 -2.80
C GLY A 241 14.06 3.31 -4.01
N ALA A 242 14.21 1.99 -3.88
CA ALA A 242 13.95 1.04 -4.97
C ALA A 242 12.46 0.71 -5.10
N GLU A 243 11.96 0.57 -6.32
CA GLU A 243 10.64 -0.03 -6.51
C GLU A 243 10.69 -1.53 -6.16
N LEU A 244 9.56 -2.11 -5.76
CA LEU A 244 9.46 -3.52 -5.38
C LEU A 244 8.23 -4.16 -6.03
N GLU A 245 8.32 -5.44 -6.36
CA GLU A 245 7.15 -6.22 -6.76
C GLU A 245 6.21 -6.45 -5.57
N THR A 246 4.94 -6.73 -5.84
CA THR A 246 3.88 -6.95 -4.84
C THR A 246 4.28 -7.90 -3.71
N LYS A 247 4.90 -9.05 -4.05
CA LYS A 247 5.36 -10.05 -3.07
C LYS A 247 6.42 -9.49 -2.12
N ASN A 248 7.30 -8.64 -2.63
CA ASN A 248 8.42 -8.04 -1.90
C ASN A 248 7.94 -6.91 -0.99
N ILE A 249 6.93 -6.16 -1.44
CA ILE A 249 6.24 -5.19 -0.60
C ILE A 249 5.55 -5.90 0.57
N SER A 250 4.84 -7.00 0.31
CA SER A 250 4.21 -7.81 1.39
C SER A 250 5.23 -8.30 2.41
N LEU A 251 6.34 -8.90 1.95
CA LEU A 251 7.41 -9.37 2.84
C LEU A 251 8.04 -8.24 3.67
N LEU A 252 8.30 -7.09 3.04
CA LEU A 252 8.82 -5.91 3.72
C LEU A 252 7.86 -5.43 4.81
N LEU A 253 6.57 -5.28 4.48
CA LEU A 253 5.54 -4.83 5.42
C LEU A 253 5.34 -5.83 6.56
N GLN A 254 5.32 -7.13 6.28
CA GLN A 254 5.29 -8.18 7.31
C GLN A 254 6.48 -8.06 8.26
N THR A 255 7.69 -7.83 7.74
CA THR A 255 8.91 -7.66 8.53
C THR A 255 8.83 -6.42 9.43
N ILE A 256 8.39 -5.29 8.87
CA ILE A 256 8.22 -4.03 9.62
C ILE A 256 7.15 -4.19 10.71
N CYS A 257 5.99 -4.74 10.36
CA CYS A 257 4.87 -4.94 11.28
C CYS A 257 5.24 -5.92 12.41
N ALA A 258 5.86 -7.05 12.09
CA ALA A 258 6.30 -8.03 13.08
C ALA A 258 7.31 -7.43 14.07
N GLY A 259 8.28 -6.65 13.57
CA GLY A 259 9.25 -5.94 14.41
C GLY A 259 8.61 -4.89 15.34
N ALA A 260 7.43 -4.39 15.00
CA ALA A 260 6.64 -3.47 15.82
C ALA A 260 5.53 -4.15 16.64
N GLY A 261 5.44 -5.49 16.62
CA GLY A 261 4.40 -6.24 17.33
C GLY A 261 3.01 -6.16 16.69
N ILE A 262 2.90 -5.67 15.47
CA ILE A 262 1.66 -5.55 14.71
C ILE A 262 1.43 -6.84 13.95
N LYS A 263 0.26 -7.45 14.13
CA LYS A 263 -0.08 -8.78 13.59
C LYS A 263 -1.47 -8.79 12.97
N ALA A 264 -1.67 -9.73 12.06
CA ALA A 264 -2.99 -10.08 11.54
C ALA A 264 -3.91 -10.54 12.69
N ASP A 265 -5.21 -10.33 12.54
CA ASP A 265 -6.19 -10.74 13.56
C ASP A 265 -6.40 -12.27 13.56
N CYS A 266 -6.15 -12.91 12.42
CA CYS A 266 -6.21 -14.35 12.27
C CYS A 266 -5.02 -14.83 11.44
N LEU A 267 -4.34 -15.88 11.92
CA LEU A 267 -3.31 -16.56 11.14
C LEU A 267 -3.97 -17.63 10.29
N ILE A 268 -3.90 -17.45 8.97
CA ILE A 268 -4.37 -18.44 8.01
C ILE A 268 -3.15 -19.24 7.56
N SER A 269 -3.22 -20.56 7.73
CA SER A 269 -2.23 -21.50 7.20
C SER A 269 -2.94 -22.45 6.25
N PRO A 270 -2.25 -22.93 5.21
CA PRO A 270 -2.83 -23.97 4.38
C PRO A 270 -3.00 -25.22 5.22
N GLU A 271 -4.05 -26.00 4.95
CA GLU A 271 -4.21 -27.32 5.56
C GLU A 271 -3.03 -28.27 5.18
N GLN A 272 -2.44 -28.07 4.00
CA GLN A 272 -1.22 -28.74 3.56
C GLN A 272 -0.14 -27.70 3.18
N PRO A 273 1.06 -27.73 3.79
CA PRO A 273 2.15 -26.82 3.41
C PRO A 273 2.40 -26.79 1.89
N GLY A 274 2.37 -25.60 1.29
CA GLY A 274 2.57 -25.41 -0.15
C GLY A 274 1.28 -25.39 -1.01
N THR A 275 0.08 -25.54 -0.43
CA THR A 275 -1.18 -25.58 -1.20
C THR A 275 -2.05 -24.33 -1.13
N LEU A 276 -1.61 -23.26 -0.43
CA LEU A 276 -2.26 -21.95 -0.56
C LEU A 276 -1.91 -21.35 -1.93
N ALA A 277 -2.68 -21.75 -2.94
CA ALA A 277 -2.67 -21.17 -4.27
C ALA A 277 -3.38 -19.80 -4.23
N TYR A 278 -2.67 -18.76 -3.83
CA TYR A 278 -3.04 -17.37 -4.15
C TYR A 278 -2.05 -16.78 -5.14
N THR A 279 -1.66 -17.55 -6.16
CA THR A 279 -0.94 -17.07 -7.35
C THR A 279 -1.13 -18.07 -8.48
N GLU A 280 -2.22 -17.94 -9.22
CA GLU A 280 -2.26 -18.06 -10.69
C GLU A 280 -3.23 -17.00 -11.22
#